data_AF-A0A086TK20-F1
#
_entry.id   AF-A0A086TK20-F1
#
_cell.length_a   1.000
_cell.length_b   1.000
_cell.length_c   1.000
_cell.angle_alpha   90.00
_cell.angle_beta   90.00
_cell.angle_gamma   90.00
#
_symmetry.space_group_name_H-M   'P 1'
#
loop_
_entity.id
_entity.type
_entity.pdbx_description
1 polymer ?
#
loop_
_entity_poly.entity_id
_entity_poly.type
_entity_poly.pdbx_seq_one_letter_code
_entity_poly.pdbx_strand_id
1 'polypeptide(L)'
;MAKSKTKSTPKPKKGKWAKPAHPFSSATVENSFYFVRTAPRLYSAVDYFETFNPKTSDRRRLHSHWTNALQILLDSPEQQYVDQGKRLKLCWKSPGNGLGAFWLEREDDETASDIEDAIRNNIRKHSLRSAERNVLGAIHNLDDQSRSKRKRRERKALGKENTDPEQITMENGQGSHANSPYTKSRNGNDNDTQDVEAGSPEAFDANRVLDGHESQALESNVCRAPMDAAQEASDTVQVSEGDDTGPDVRDDDLISQKSTASECERSRSLSRGIYYLTGDGSTDCSKALWTPWPVNGQDLAPTLWKYRKGVIDAAQRVALLTSSVERLAVNHIYLFERNDTTSSLYVAVGAEDWITITSGHIQQGMDDAALTQLLKLALEIGNLSHAQAEERVLDWTGAHDIKKSLAGLVADDFLWTTPPFNEHELLIHVFDPLIKAYVCSVKTSTGRWDKVFPPSEKRRKGLEVDSRGRRPDFALQSSLRGKTCRLFFMEAKRERQGSAVQVDLEKTAMMMKDAIDDMSSQGLDVSKIEVIGLVIVGTEGRLYTMCLEARGIYVMRFLTVIYAPRSRYDFSVLASTINTLIHVHDRLEQTLADISSSQATGVDLTRPGFLTPTRVFIA
;
A
#
# COMPACT_ATOMS: atom_id res chain seq x y z
N MET A 1 -4.83 -110.41 43.26
CA MET A 1 -6.02 -109.56 43.01
C MET A 1 -5.57 -108.28 42.33
N ALA A 2 -5.76 -108.19 41.01
CA ALA A 2 -5.37 -107.04 40.19
C ALA A 2 -6.57 -106.09 40.01
N LYS A 3 -6.38 -104.79 40.25
CA LYS A 3 -7.31 -103.74 39.84
C LYS A 3 -6.56 -102.65 39.07
N SER A 4 -7.11 -102.35 37.90
CA SER A 4 -6.64 -101.41 36.89
C SER A 4 -6.58 -99.97 37.40
N LYS A 5 -5.52 -99.23 37.02
CA LYS A 5 -5.53 -97.76 37.03
C LYS A 5 -5.25 -97.24 35.61
N THR A 6 -6.25 -96.58 35.06
CA THR A 6 -6.32 -95.91 33.77
C THR A 6 -5.41 -94.68 33.74
N LYS A 7 -4.70 -94.50 32.62
CA LYS A 7 -3.90 -93.31 32.28
C LYS A 7 -4.83 -92.11 32.10
N SER A 8 -4.59 -91.02 32.84
CA SER A 8 -5.17 -89.70 32.54
C SER A 8 -4.17 -88.85 31.75
N THR A 9 -4.67 -88.28 30.65
CA THR A 9 -3.96 -87.38 29.74
C THR A 9 -3.59 -86.05 30.40
N PRO A 10 -2.42 -85.45 30.06
CA PRO A 10 -1.97 -84.19 30.64
C PRO A 10 -2.85 -83.01 30.19
N LYS A 11 -3.24 -82.17 31.16
CA LYS A 11 -4.02 -80.95 30.94
C LYS A 11 -3.22 -79.92 30.12
N PRO A 12 -3.84 -79.22 29.15
CA PRO A 12 -3.18 -78.18 28.37
C PRO A 12 -2.83 -76.97 29.26
N LYS A 13 -1.61 -76.44 29.06
CA LYS A 13 -1.12 -75.23 29.72
C LYS A 13 -2.00 -74.05 29.32
N LYS A 14 -2.56 -73.34 30.31
CA LYS A 14 -3.30 -72.09 30.11
C LYS A 14 -2.38 -71.06 29.44
N GLY A 15 -2.66 -70.73 28.18
CA GLY A 15 -2.00 -69.64 27.46
C GLY A 15 -2.26 -68.31 28.15
N LYS A 16 -1.22 -67.49 28.30
CA LYS A 16 -1.35 -66.08 28.69
C LYS A 16 -2.16 -65.39 27.57
N TRP A 17 -3.36 -64.94 27.88
CA TRP A 17 -4.14 -64.09 26.97
C TRP A 17 -3.35 -62.80 26.80
N ALA A 18 -2.92 -62.50 25.57
CA ALA A 18 -2.32 -61.22 25.26
C ALA A 18 -3.34 -60.13 25.59
N LYS A 19 -2.93 -59.12 26.36
CA LYS A 19 -3.79 -57.94 26.58
C LYS A 19 -4.10 -57.34 25.19
N PRO A 20 -5.36 -56.99 24.89
CA PRO A 20 -5.68 -56.27 23.67
C PRO A 20 -4.79 -55.05 23.55
N ALA A 21 -4.14 -54.88 22.39
CA ALA A 21 -3.35 -53.68 22.13
C ALA A 21 -4.27 -52.46 22.24
N HIS A 22 -3.79 -51.39 22.87
CA HIS A 22 -4.57 -50.16 22.98
C HIS A 22 -4.90 -49.66 21.56
N PRO A 23 -6.14 -49.26 21.27
CA PRO A 23 -6.59 -48.93 19.91
C PRO A 23 -5.86 -47.73 19.29
N PHE A 24 -5.18 -46.94 20.13
CA PHE A 24 -4.38 -45.78 19.72
C PHE A 24 -2.86 -46.01 19.82
N SER A 25 -2.41 -47.25 20.07
CA SER A 25 -0.98 -47.58 20.19
C SER A 25 -0.17 -47.35 18.91
N SER A 26 -0.84 -47.29 17.76
CA SER A 26 -0.25 -47.01 16.44
C SER A 26 -0.42 -45.56 15.96
N ALA A 27 -1.05 -44.68 16.74
CA ALA A 27 -1.27 -43.29 16.33
C ALA A 27 0.00 -42.45 16.50
N THR A 28 0.55 -41.94 15.40
CA THR A 28 1.77 -41.10 15.35
C THR A 28 1.50 -39.64 15.72
N VAL A 29 0.92 -39.41 16.90
CA VAL A 29 0.58 -38.05 17.38
C VAL A 29 1.33 -37.77 18.67
N GLU A 30 1.84 -36.55 18.83
CA GLU A 30 2.49 -36.03 20.07
C GLU A 30 1.62 -36.22 21.33
N ASN A 31 0.33 -36.54 21.17
CA ASN A 31 -0.66 -36.73 22.23
C ASN A 31 -0.98 -38.19 22.59
N SER A 32 -0.33 -39.17 21.95
CA SER A 32 -0.59 -40.60 22.23
C SER A 32 -0.49 -40.93 23.73
N PHE A 33 0.36 -40.23 24.46
CA PHE A 33 0.54 -40.36 25.91
C PHE A 33 -0.73 -40.06 26.73
N TYR A 34 -1.52 -39.04 26.36
CA TYR A 34 -2.77 -38.70 27.04
C TYR A 34 -3.82 -39.81 26.84
N PHE A 35 -3.93 -40.32 25.61
CA PHE A 35 -4.87 -41.39 25.28
C PHE A 35 -4.49 -42.73 25.92
N VAL A 36 -3.20 -42.97 26.15
CA VAL A 36 -2.71 -44.23 26.74
C VAL A 36 -2.82 -44.24 28.27
N ARG A 37 -2.78 -43.06 28.92
CA ARG A 37 -2.83 -42.95 30.39
C ARG A 37 -4.25 -42.85 30.98
N THR A 38 -5.19 -42.26 30.25
CA THR A 38 -6.53 -42.01 30.75
C THR A 38 -7.49 -43.08 30.24
N ALA A 39 -8.34 -43.64 31.11
CA ALA A 39 -9.33 -44.62 30.67
C ALA A 39 -10.16 -44.02 29.52
N PRO A 40 -10.25 -44.66 28.34
CA PRO A 40 -10.81 -44.01 27.16
C PRO A 40 -12.27 -43.52 27.24
N ARG A 41 -13.01 -43.95 28.27
CA ARG A 41 -14.40 -43.54 28.55
C ARG A 41 -14.52 -42.26 29.39
N LEU A 42 -13.40 -41.80 29.97
CA LEU A 42 -13.35 -40.69 30.91
C LEU A 42 -12.74 -39.42 30.31
N TYR A 43 -12.50 -39.37 28.99
CA TYR A 43 -11.96 -38.15 28.38
C TYR A 43 -12.91 -36.96 28.58
N SER A 44 -12.43 -35.92 29.24
CA SER A 44 -13.01 -34.59 29.19
C SER A 44 -12.08 -33.64 28.42
N ALA A 45 -12.66 -32.56 27.88
CA ALA A 45 -11.87 -31.50 27.24
C ALA A 45 -11.01 -30.78 28.29
N VAL A 46 -11.54 -30.57 29.50
CA VAL A 46 -10.86 -29.86 30.60
C VAL A 46 -9.59 -30.60 31.01
N ASP A 47 -9.68 -31.90 31.30
CA ASP A 47 -8.53 -32.73 31.70
C ASP A 47 -7.42 -32.74 30.65
N TYR A 48 -7.80 -32.65 29.36
CA TYR A 48 -6.84 -32.56 28.27
C TYR A 48 -6.04 -31.27 28.35
N PHE A 49 -6.69 -30.10 28.45
CA PHE A 49 -5.97 -28.82 28.49
C PHE A 49 -5.16 -28.65 29.78
N GLU A 50 -5.62 -29.19 30.91
CA GLU A 50 -4.85 -29.23 32.16
C GLU A 50 -3.58 -30.07 32.04
N THR A 51 -3.62 -31.18 31.29
CA THR A 51 -2.47 -32.06 31.10
C THR A 51 -1.31 -31.40 30.32
N PHE A 52 -1.61 -30.46 29.41
CA PHE A 52 -0.60 -29.85 28.52
C PHE A 52 -0.08 -28.47 28.99
N ASN A 53 -0.28 -28.15 30.27
CA ASN A 53 0.07 -26.87 30.92
C ASN A 53 -0.27 -25.64 30.05
N PRO A 54 -1.44 -25.01 30.25
CA PRO A 54 -1.88 -23.85 29.48
C PRO A 54 -0.89 -22.67 29.52
N LYS A 55 -0.08 -22.54 30.59
CA LYS A 55 0.85 -21.42 30.78
C LYS A 55 2.08 -21.44 29.86
N THR A 56 2.41 -22.59 29.27
CA THR A 56 3.62 -22.75 28.44
C THR A 56 3.34 -23.05 26.98
N SER A 57 2.06 -23.20 26.62
CA SER A 57 1.64 -23.78 25.35
C SER A 57 0.76 -22.80 24.58
N ASP A 58 1.15 -22.44 23.35
CA ASP A 58 0.38 -21.55 22.47
C ASP A 58 -1.08 -22.06 22.33
N ARG A 59 -2.05 -21.22 22.70
CA ARG A 59 -3.49 -21.51 22.63
C ARG A 59 -3.88 -22.04 21.25
N ARG A 60 -3.38 -21.45 20.17
CA ARG A 60 -3.69 -21.90 18.79
C ARG A 60 -3.17 -23.32 18.55
N ARG A 61 -1.96 -23.62 19.03
CA ARG A 61 -1.34 -24.94 18.93
C ARG A 61 -2.10 -25.98 19.75
N LEU A 62 -2.50 -25.67 20.99
CA LEU A 62 -3.34 -26.54 21.81
C LEU A 62 -4.70 -26.85 21.16
N HIS A 63 -5.33 -25.85 20.56
CA HIS A 63 -6.58 -26.02 19.79
C HIS A 63 -6.39 -26.95 18.57
N SER A 64 -5.27 -26.79 17.85
CA SER A 64 -4.94 -27.66 16.72
C SER A 64 -4.71 -29.10 17.19
N HIS A 65 -3.96 -29.30 18.27
CA HIS A 65 -3.73 -30.62 18.86
C HIS A 65 -5.03 -31.27 19.36
N TRP A 66 -5.93 -30.51 19.97
CA TRP A 66 -7.24 -31.01 20.38
C TRP A 66 -8.13 -31.38 19.18
N THR A 67 -8.09 -30.58 18.11
CA THR A 67 -8.81 -30.89 16.87
C THR A 67 -8.35 -32.23 16.29
N ASN A 68 -7.03 -32.47 16.30
CA ASN A 68 -6.47 -33.74 15.87
C ASN A 68 -6.88 -34.89 16.81
N ALA A 69 -6.87 -34.67 18.12
CA ALA A 69 -7.35 -35.62 19.12
C ALA A 69 -8.83 -36.03 18.89
N LEU A 70 -9.71 -35.07 18.60
CA LEU A 70 -11.10 -35.34 18.25
C LEU A 70 -11.23 -36.12 16.94
N GLN A 71 -10.42 -35.77 15.93
CA GLN A 71 -10.45 -36.46 14.65
C GLN A 71 -10.05 -37.93 14.79
N ILE A 72 -9.03 -38.23 15.61
CA ILE A 72 -8.62 -39.61 15.93
C ILE A 72 -9.75 -40.40 16.59
N LEU A 73 -10.49 -39.80 17.51
CA LEU A 73 -11.64 -40.46 18.14
C LEU A 73 -12.78 -40.72 17.14
N LEU A 74 -13.00 -39.79 16.21
CA LEU A 74 -14.04 -39.91 15.18
C LEU A 74 -13.70 -40.91 14.08
N ASP A 75 -12.41 -41.08 13.77
CA ASP A 75 -11.91 -42.02 12.75
C ASP A 75 -11.61 -43.42 13.32
N SER A 76 -11.82 -43.61 14.63
CA SER A 76 -11.62 -44.89 15.29
C SER A 76 -12.53 -45.99 14.71
N PRO A 77 -12.02 -47.23 14.51
CA PRO A 77 -12.84 -48.36 14.10
C PRO A 77 -13.81 -48.84 15.19
N GLU A 78 -13.59 -48.47 16.45
CA GLU A 78 -14.47 -48.82 17.56
C GLU A 78 -15.56 -47.77 17.80
N GLN A 79 -16.83 -48.19 17.70
CA GLN A 79 -18.01 -47.32 17.81
C GLN A 79 -18.05 -46.49 19.12
N GLN A 80 -17.63 -47.08 20.24
CA GLN A 80 -17.60 -46.40 21.54
C GLN A 80 -16.72 -45.13 21.54
N TYR A 81 -15.66 -45.07 20.74
CA TYR A 81 -14.81 -43.88 20.61
C TYR A 81 -15.38 -42.85 19.65
N VAL A 82 -16.04 -43.31 18.59
CA VAL A 82 -16.77 -42.44 17.67
C VAL A 82 -17.87 -41.69 18.43
N ASP A 83 -18.61 -42.39 19.29
CA ASP A 83 -19.67 -41.79 20.11
C ASP A 83 -19.10 -40.78 21.13
N GLN A 84 -17.96 -41.10 21.74
CA GLN A 84 -17.24 -40.20 22.63
C GLN A 84 -16.70 -38.96 21.89
N GLY A 85 -16.14 -39.13 20.69
CA GLY A 85 -15.66 -38.04 19.84
C GLY A 85 -16.79 -37.10 19.41
N LYS A 86 -17.97 -37.65 19.07
CA LYS A 86 -19.18 -36.86 18.79
C LYS A 86 -19.62 -36.06 20.01
N ARG A 87 -19.66 -36.68 21.20
CA ARG A 87 -19.99 -36.01 22.47
C ARG A 87 -19.03 -34.85 22.74
N LEU A 88 -17.73 -35.09 22.68
CA LEU A 88 -16.71 -34.06 22.92
C LEU A 88 -16.71 -32.96 21.86
N LYS A 89 -16.99 -33.29 20.59
CA LYS A 89 -17.16 -32.29 19.51
C LYS A 89 -18.39 -31.41 19.73
N LEU A 90 -19.45 -31.96 20.31
CA LEU A 90 -20.63 -31.18 20.72
C LEU A 90 -20.28 -30.23 21.86
N CYS A 91 -19.63 -30.72 22.92
CA CYS A 91 -19.16 -29.90 24.04
C CYS A 91 -18.17 -28.81 23.59
N TRP A 92 -17.32 -29.11 22.60
CA TRP A 92 -16.38 -28.16 22.00
C TRP A 92 -17.06 -26.99 21.27
N LYS A 93 -18.25 -27.23 20.70
CA LYS A 93 -19.01 -26.24 19.92
C LYS A 93 -20.15 -25.59 20.69
N SER A 94 -20.44 -26.02 21.92
CA SER A 94 -21.58 -25.51 22.69
C SER A 94 -21.22 -24.19 23.38
N PRO A 95 -21.98 -23.10 23.14
CA PRO A 95 -21.81 -21.84 23.88
C PRO A 95 -22.14 -22.02 25.36
N GLY A 96 -21.30 -21.48 26.26
CA GLY A 96 -21.60 -21.35 27.69
C GLY A 96 -21.41 -22.57 28.60
N ASN A 97 -21.25 -23.80 28.08
CA ASN A 97 -21.05 -25.01 28.89
C ASN A 97 -19.83 -25.84 28.43
N GLY A 98 -18.73 -25.16 28.12
CA GLY A 98 -17.51 -25.76 27.60
C GLY A 98 -16.31 -24.82 27.61
N LEU A 99 -15.37 -25.05 26.70
CA LEU A 99 -14.05 -24.41 26.62
C LEU A 99 -14.03 -22.88 26.71
N GLY A 100 -15.11 -22.21 26.30
CA GLY A 100 -15.28 -20.78 26.46
C GLY A 100 -15.21 -20.36 27.93
N ALA A 101 -15.91 -21.07 28.81
CA ALA A 101 -15.85 -20.84 30.26
C ALA A 101 -14.48 -21.20 30.85
N PHE A 102 -13.85 -22.29 30.39
CA PHE A 102 -12.49 -22.68 30.80
C PHE A 102 -11.44 -21.61 30.47
N TRP A 103 -11.50 -21.03 29.27
CA TRP A 103 -10.59 -19.94 28.90
C TRP A 103 -10.97 -18.62 29.58
N LEU A 104 -12.26 -18.34 29.80
CA LEU A 104 -12.70 -17.15 30.53
C LEU A 104 -12.17 -17.18 31.97
N GLU A 105 -12.33 -18.31 32.67
CA GLU A 105 -11.83 -18.52 34.03
C GLU A 105 -10.30 -18.45 34.11
N ARG A 106 -9.60 -18.86 33.04
CA ARG A 106 -8.13 -18.75 32.95
C ARG A 106 -7.64 -17.36 32.56
N GLU A 107 -8.39 -16.64 31.72
CA GLU A 107 -8.15 -15.24 31.37
C GLU A 107 -8.39 -14.33 32.59
N ASP A 108 -9.31 -14.70 33.50
CA ASP A 108 -9.53 -14.04 34.80
C ASP A 108 -8.43 -14.33 35.84
N ASP A 109 -7.77 -15.50 35.75
CA ASP A 109 -6.64 -15.93 36.61
C ASP A 109 -5.27 -15.44 36.11
N GLU A 110 -5.16 -14.94 34.88
CA GLU A 110 -3.94 -14.33 34.36
C GLU A 110 -3.74 -12.97 35.06
N THR A 111 -2.68 -12.85 35.87
CA THR A 111 -2.36 -11.55 36.46
C THR A 111 -2.05 -10.56 35.34
N ALA A 112 -2.43 -9.28 35.50
CA ALA A 112 -2.12 -8.24 34.52
C ALA A 112 -0.63 -8.24 34.11
N SER A 113 0.27 -8.65 35.02
CA SER A 113 1.70 -8.84 34.77
C SER A 113 2.03 -9.93 33.74
N ASP A 114 1.32 -11.06 33.75
CA ASP A 114 1.55 -12.18 32.82
C ASP A 114 1.10 -11.82 31.39
N ILE A 115 -0.03 -11.09 31.29
CA ILE A 115 -0.54 -10.55 30.02
C ILE A 115 0.43 -9.50 29.48
N GLU A 116 0.91 -8.60 30.31
CA GLU A 116 1.91 -7.60 29.93
C GLU A 116 3.22 -8.24 29.45
N ASP A 117 3.72 -9.29 30.11
CA ASP A 117 4.94 -9.98 29.71
C ASP A 117 4.76 -10.80 28.42
N ALA A 118 3.60 -11.40 28.20
CA ALA A 118 3.27 -12.10 26.96
C ALA A 118 3.12 -11.12 25.79
N ILE A 119 2.44 -10.00 25.99
CA ILE A 119 2.32 -8.91 25.01
C ILE A 119 3.71 -8.33 24.71
N ARG A 120 4.52 -8.03 25.73
CA ARG A 120 5.90 -7.53 25.60
C ARG A 120 6.78 -8.48 24.79
N ASN A 121 6.71 -9.79 25.06
CA ASN A 121 7.48 -10.80 24.33
C ASN A 121 7.01 -10.99 22.89
N ASN A 122 5.70 -10.92 22.63
CA ASN A 122 5.16 -11.02 21.27
C ASN A 122 5.45 -9.77 20.44
N ILE A 123 5.30 -8.57 20.99
CA ILE A 123 5.67 -7.31 20.36
C ILE A 123 7.17 -7.35 20.03
N ARG A 124 8.03 -7.68 21.00
CA ARG A 124 9.48 -7.77 20.78
C ARG A 124 9.84 -8.76 19.68
N LYS A 125 9.26 -9.97 19.67
CA LYS A 125 9.50 -10.97 18.61
C LYS A 125 8.99 -10.51 17.24
N HIS A 126 7.83 -9.87 17.17
CA HIS A 126 7.26 -9.39 15.92
C HIS A 126 8.04 -8.19 15.36
N SER A 127 8.40 -7.25 16.24
CA SER A 127 9.23 -6.09 15.94
C SER A 127 10.61 -6.50 15.42
N LEU A 128 11.28 -7.43 16.12
CA LEU A 128 12.57 -7.94 15.70
C LEU A 128 12.48 -8.64 14.34
N ARG A 129 11.47 -9.50 14.12
CA ARG A 129 11.27 -10.18 12.83
C ARG A 129 10.89 -9.22 11.70
N SER A 130 10.17 -8.14 12.00
CA SER A 130 9.78 -7.13 11.02
C SER A 130 10.98 -6.24 10.66
N ALA A 131 11.76 -5.81 11.66
CA ALA A 131 13.00 -5.08 11.47
C ALA A 131 14.01 -5.94 10.71
N GLU A 132 14.20 -7.21 11.07
CA GLU A 132 15.04 -8.17 10.34
C GLU A 132 14.55 -8.35 8.91
N ARG A 133 13.25 -8.54 8.66
CA ARG A 133 12.73 -8.65 7.29
C ARG A 133 12.92 -7.38 6.47
N ASN A 134 12.74 -6.21 7.06
CA ASN A 134 12.91 -4.93 6.38
C ASN A 134 14.39 -4.65 6.09
N VAL A 135 15.28 -4.95 7.04
CA VAL A 135 16.73 -4.83 6.87
C VAL A 135 17.24 -5.84 5.85
N LEU A 136 16.85 -7.12 5.95
CA LEU A 136 17.21 -8.15 4.96
C LEU A 136 16.61 -7.83 3.58
N GLY A 137 15.39 -7.30 3.52
CA GLY A 137 14.76 -6.83 2.29
C GLY A 137 15.53 -5.66 1.67
N ALA A 138 15.98 -4.69 2.47
CA ALA A 138 16.83 -3.61 2.02
C ALA A 138 18.18 -4.13 1.50
N ILE A 139 18.82 -5.06 2.22
CA ILE A 139 20.08 -5.71 1.81
C ILE A 139 19.91 -6.48 0.50
N HIS A 140 18.84 -7.27 0.35
CA HIS A 140 18.56 -8.01 -0.89
C HIS A 140 18.31 -7.06 -2.07
N ASN A 141 17.56 -5.99 -1.87
CA ASN A 141 17.35 -4.97 -2.89
C ASN A 141 18.67 -4.29 -3.30
N LEU A 142 19.60 -4.05 -2.37
CA LEU A 142 20.93 -3.52 -2.66
C LEU A 142 21.80 -4.52 -3.44
N ASP A 143 21.73 -5.81 -3.12
CA ASP A 143 22.46 -6.85 -3.85
C ASP A 143 21.94 -6.99 -5.30
N ASP A 144 20.62 -6.92 -5.49
CA ASP A 144 20.00 -6.91 -6.81
C ASP A 144 20.38 -5.67 -7.64
N GLN A 145 20.43 -4.49 -7.02
CA GLN A 145 20.94 -3.27 -7.66
C GLN A 145 22.40 -3.41 -8.09
N SER A 146 23.24 -4.00 -7.23
CA SER A 146 24.66 -4.23 -7.50
C SER A 146 24.85 -5.21 -8.65
N ARG A 147 24.07 -6.30 -8.68
CA ARG A 147 24.06 -7.28 -9.79
C ARG A 147 23.58 -6.67 -11.10
N SER A 148 22.53 -5.84 -11.07
CA SER A 148 22.02 -5.16 -12.27
C SER A 148 23.05 -4.18 -12.86
N LYS A 149 23.69 -3.36 -12.01
CA LYS A 149 24.78 -2.46 -12.42
C LYS A 149 25.96 -3.23 -13.01
N ARG A 150 26.34 -4.37 -12.40
CA ARG A 150 27.41 -5.25 -12.91
C ARG A 150 27.07 -5.83 -14.28
N LYS A 151 25.88 -6.41 -14.47
CA LYS A 151 25.42 -6.92 -15.77
C LYS A 151 25.41 -5.83 -16.85
N ARG A 152 25.04 -4.59 -16.51
CA ARG A 152 25.05 -3.46 -17.46
C ARG A 152 26.47 -3.07 -17.85
N ARG A 153 27.44 -3.14 -16.93
CA ARG A 153 28.87 -2.93 -17.22
C ARG A 153 29.45 -4.05 -18.08
N GLU A 154 29.14 -5.31 -17.77
CA GLU A 154 29.56 -6.48 -18.56
C GLU A 154 29.00 -6.42 -19.99
N ARG A 155 27.72 -6.06 -20.17
CA ARG A 155 27.14 -5.84 -21.51
C ARG A 155 27.81 -4.67 -22.27
N LYS A 156 28.19 -3.60 -21.59
CA LYS A 156 28.94 -2.48 -22.20
C LYS A 156 30.38 -2.85 -22.55
N ALA A 157 31.01 -3.74 -21.78
CA ALA A 157 32.35 -4.24 -22.07
C ALA A 157 32.33 -5.20 -23.28
N LEU A 158 31.34 -6.10 -23.33
CA LEU A 158 31.16 -7.06 -24.43
C LEU A 158 30.66 -6.42 -25.73
N GLY A 159 29.95 -5.29 -25.64
CA GLY A 159 29.47 -4.55 -26.82
C GLY A 159 30.46 -3.52 -27.39
N LYS A 160 31.70 -3.48 -26.90
CA LYS A 160 32.75 -2.54 -27.35
C LYS A 160 33.91 -3.20 -28.10
N GLU A 161 33.88 -4.51 -28.33
CA GLU A 161 34.79 -5.17 -29.25
C GLU A 161 34.09 -5.41 -30.58
N ASN A 162 34.75 -5.02 -31.68
CA ASN A 162 34.34 -5.06 -33.09
C ASN A 162 33.52 -3.87 -33.60
N THR A 163 34.22 -2.76 -33.81
CA THR A 163 34.03 -1.96 -35.04
C THR A 163 35.27 -1.07 -35.24
N ASP A 164 36.29 -1.64 -35.87
CA ASP A 164 37.29 -0.84 -36.59
C ASP A 164 36.87 -0.76 -38.07
N PRO A 165 36.81 0.46 -38.65
CA PRO A 165 36.58 0.65 -40.07
C PRO A 165 37.91 0.90 -40.79
N GLU A 166 38.39 -0.06 -41.58
CA GLU A 166 39.43 0.22 -42.57
C GLU A 166 39.01 -0.22 -43.99
N GLN A 167 39.29 0.72 -44.90
CA GLN A 167 39.03 0.76 -46.33
C GLN A 167 39.85 -0.30 -47.09
N ILE A 168 39.27 -1.00 -48.09
CA ILE A 168 39.98 -1.43 -49.31
C ILE A 168 39.03 -1.43 -50.53
N THR A 169 39.63 -1.02 -51.65
CA THR A 169 39.24 -0.72 -53.02
C THR A 169 38.51 -1.79 -53.86
N MET A 170 37.92 -1.32 -54.97
CA MET A 170 37.36 -2.10 -56.09
C MET A 170 38.39 -3.05 -56.75
N GLU A 171 37.93 -4.22 -57.22
CA GLU A 171 38.35 -4.80 -58.51
C GLU A 171 37.39 -5.91 -59.02
N ASN A 172 37.22 -5.93 -60.34
CA ASN A 172 36.43 -6.89 -61.12
C ASN A 172 37.12 -8.26 -61.25
N GLY A 173 36.34 -9.34 -61.39
CA GLY A 173 36.86 -10.62 -61.87
C GLY A 173 35.82 -11.73 -62.04
N GLN A 174 35.54 -12.08 -63.30
CA GLN A 174 34.79 -13.28 -63.72
C GLN A 174 35.53 -14.57 -63.36
N GLY A 175 34.81 -15.69 -63.15
CA GLY A 175 35.45 -17.01 -63.13
C GLY A 175 34.59 -18.16 -62.60
N SER A 176 34.21 -19.04 -63.53
CA SER A 176 33.36 -20.24 -63.45
C SER A 176 33.88 -21.49 -62.70
N HIS A 177 32.92 -22.38 -62.40
CA HIS A 177 32.97 -23.87 -62.39
C HIS A 177 33.26 -24.71 -61.12
N ALA A 178 32.18 -25.38 -60.66
CA ALA A 178 31.96 -26.84 -60.60
C ALA A 178 32.35 -27.71 -59.36
N ASN A 179 31.38 -28.59 -59.03
CA ASN A 179 31.41 -29.90 -58.33
C ASN A 179 31.06 -30.00 -56.82
N SER A 180 29.76 -30.19 -56.51
CA SER A 180 29.06 -31.46 -56.13
C SER A 180 29.71 -32.45 -55.12
N PRO A 181 28.99 -33.40 -54.44
CA PRO A 181 27.61 -33.44 -53.87
C PRO A 181 27.55 -34.04 -52.42
N TYR A 182 26.38 -34.00 -51.73
CA TYR A 182 25.75 -35.19 -51.07
C TYR A 182 24.31 -34.90 -50.53
N THR A 183 23.33 -35.30 -51.35
CA THR A 183 21.99 -35.94 -51.14
C THR A 183 21.02 -35.71 -49.95
N LYS A 184 19.76 -35.42 -50.38
CA LYS A 184 18.41 -36.03 -50.08
C LYS A 184 17.79 -35.80 -48.68
N SER A 185 16.49 -35.47 -48.49
CA SER A 185 15.21 -35.79 -49.20
C SER A 185 14.11 -34.77 -48.81
N ARG A 186 13.34 -34.12 -49.73
CA ARG A 186 12.03 -34.50 -50.35
C ARG A 186 10.89 -34.70 -49.32
N ASN A 187 9.73 -34.01 -49.31
CA ASN A 187 8.73 -33.60 -50.33
C ASN A 187 8.22 -32.15 -50.06
N GLY A 188 7.72 -31.31 -50.97
CA GLY A 188 7.16 -31.50 -52.31
C GLY A 188 5.63 -31.32 -52.30
N ASN A 189 5.13 -30.12 -52.65
CA ASN A 189 4.03 -29.94 -53.63
C ASN A 189 3.82 -28.46 -53.99
N ASP A 190 3.92 -28.22 -55.29
CA ASP A 190 3.73 -26.98 -56.04
C ASP A 190 2.26 -26.75 -56.46
N ASN A 191 1.97 -25.51 -56.85
CA ASN A 191 1.11 -25.03 -57.96
C ASN A 191 0.67 -23.59 -57.63
N ASP A 192 0.56 -22.61 -58.53
CA ASP A 192 1.11 -22.36 -59.86
C ASP A 192 0.70 -20.89 -60.20
N THR A 193 1.57 -20.16 -60.89
CA THR A 193 1.36 -19.00 -61.83
C THR A 193 0.20 -17.99 -61.66
N GLN A 194 0.51 -16.68 -61.73
CA GLN A 194 0.35 -15.85 -62.96
C GLN A 194 0.84 -14.39 -62.79
N ASP A 195 1.47 -13.90 -63.85
CA ASP A 195 1.97 -12.53 -64.11
C ASP A 195 0.84 -11.48 -64.30
N VAL A 196 1.07 -10.21 -63.93
CA VAL A 196 0.67 -9.00 -64.71
C VAL A 196 1.57 -7.80 -64.36
N GLU A 197 1.85 -7.00 -65.38
CA GLU A 197 2.76 -5.87 -65.58
C GLU A 197 2.47 -4.54 -64.84
N ALA A 198 3.53 -3.72 -64.80
CA ALA A 198 3.63 -2.26 -65.05
C ALA A 198 2.85 -1.22 -64.20
N GLY A 199 3.60 -0.23 -63.70
CA GLY A 199 3.06 1.10 -63.36
C GLY A 199 3.82 1.90 -62.29
N SER A 200 4.89 2.59 -62.68
CA SER A 200 5.40 3.84 -62.04
C SER A 200 4.98 5.01 -62.97
N PRO A 201 4.96 6.32 -62.61
CA PRO A 201 5.68 7.05 -61.56
C PRO A 201 4.73 8.00 -60.75
N GLU A 202 5.13 8.75 -59.71
CA GLU A 202 5.81 10.06 -59.78
C GLU A 202 6.21 10.54 -58.38
N ALA A 203 7.36 11.20 -58.33
CA ALA A 203 7.85 12.01 -57.23
C ALA A 203 7.27 13.44 -57.32
N PHE A 204 7.01 14.08 -56.18
CA PHE A 204 6.86 15.54 -56.14
C PHE A 204 7.66 16.14 -54.99
N ASP A 205 8.47 17.10 -55.40
CA ASP A 205 9.43 17.92 -54.68
C ASP A 205 8.70 19.05 -53.92
N ALA A 206 9.19 19.44 -52.74
CA ALA A 206 8.69 20.61 -52.03
C ALA A 206 9.84 21.38 -51.38
N ASN A 207 10.51 22.20 -52.21
CA ASN A 207 11.27 23.36 -51.79
C ASN A 207 10.55 24.60 -52.33
N ARG A 208 10.07 25.49 -51.44
CA ARG A 208 9.84 26.90 -51.81
C ARG A 208 9.98 27.83 -50.60
N VAL A 209 11.12 28.51 -50.62
CA VAL A 209 11.41 29.80 -49.97
C VAL A 209 10.55 30.88 -50.65
N LEU A 210 10.04 31.86 -49.89
CA LEU A 210 9.98 33.27 -50.29
C LEU A 210 9.84 34.18 -49.06
N ASP A 211 10.72 35.19 -49.02
CA ASP A 211 10.68 36.44 -48.26
C ASP A 211 9.30 37.12 -48.38
N GLY A 212 8.77 37.85 -47.39
CA GLY A 212 9.30 39.05 -46.76
C GLY A 212 8.40 40.23 -47.14
N HIS A 213 7.88 41.00 -46.18
CA HIS A 213 7.60 42.43 -46.32
C HIS A 213 7.12 43.04 -44.99
N GLU A 214 7.87 44.04 -44.55
CA GLU A 214 7.53 45.03 -43.54
C GLU A 214 6.29 45.85 -43.95
N SER A 215 5.52 46.33 -42.97
CA SER A 215 4.89 47.66 -43.03
C SER A 215 4.59 48.22 -41.65
N GLN A 216 4.84 49.52 -41.57
CA GLN A 216 4.91 50.38 -40.40
C GLN A 216 3.54 50.83 -39.88
N ALA A 217 3.62 51.47 -38.71
CA ALA A 217 2.58 52.10 -37.91
C ALA A 217 1.76 53.19 -38.63
N LEU A 218 0.56 53.45 -38.08
CA LEU A 218 -0.03 54.80 -38.01
C LEU A 218 -1.05 54.88 -36.86
N GLU A 219 -0.95 56.01 -36.16
CA GLU A 219 -1.62 56.41 -34.93
C GLU A 219 -3.06 56.96 -35.13
N SER A 220 -3.64 57.35 -33.99
CA SER A 220 -4.75 58.31 -33.76
C SER A 220 -6.11 57.67 -33.41
N ASN A 221 -6.92 58.15 -32.46
CA ASN A 221 -6.79 59.23 -31.47
C ASN A 221 -7.97 59.13 -30.46
N VAL A 222 -7.68 59.46 -29.19
CA VAL A 222 -8.40 60.39 -28.30
C VAL A 222 -9.88 60.13 -27.93
N CYS A 223 -10.13 59.98 -26.62
CA CYS A 223 -10.99 60.90 -25.85
C CYS A 223 -10.60 60.97 -24.35
N ARG A 224 -10.42 62.21 -23.87
CA ARG A 224 -10.15 62.72 -22.50
C ARG A 224 -11.29 62.37 -21.51
N ALA A 225 -11.06 61.96 -20.25
CA ALA A 225 -10.74 62.72 -19.01
C ALA A 225 -11.90 63.66 -18.51
N PRO A 226 -12.00 64.11 -17.23
CA PRO A 226 -11.03 64.02 -16.11
C PRO A 226 -11.61 63.98 -14.65
N MET A 227 -10.71 64.11 -13.64
CA MET A 227 -10.82 64.75 -12.29
C MET A 227 -11.63 64.03 -11.18
N ASP A 228 -11.35 64.12 -9.86
CA ASP A 228 -10.30 64.73 -9.02
C ASP A 228 -10.40 64.17 -7.58
N ALA A 229 -9.44 64.55 -6.73
CA ALA A 229 -9.18 64.13 -5.34
C ALA A 229 -10.06 64.77 -4.23
N ALA A 230 -10.07 64.14 -3.03
CA ALA A 230 -10.14 64.68 -1.65
C ALA A 230 -10.51 63.50 -0.70
N GLN A 231 -9.82 63.12 0.39
CA GLN A 231 -9.31 63.76 1.62
C GLN A 231 -10.37 64.00 2.74
N GLU A 232 -10.20 63.24 3.84
CA GLU A 232 -10.51 63.44 5.28
C GLU A 232 -11.90 63.84 5.82
N ALA A 233 -12.41 63.02 6.77
CA ALA A 233 -13.02 63.36 8.08
C ALA A 233 -13.35 62.01 8.80
N SER A 234 -12.71 61.61 9.91
CA SER A 234 -12.95 62.01 11.31
C SER A 234 -14.42 62.05 11.72
N ASP A 235 -14.86 61.10 12.56
CA ASP A 235 -15.68 61.42 13.72
C ASP A 235 -15.55 60.38 14.84
N THR A 236 -15.41 60.92 16.05
CA THR A 236 -15.24 60.24 17.33
C THR A 236 -16.50 60.53 18.14
N VAL A 237 -17.15 59.52 18.73
CA VAL A 237 -18.12 59.75 19.82
C VAL A 237 -17.94 58.67 20.90
N GLN A 238 -17.73 59.15 22.12
CA GLN A 238 -17.67 58.42 23.39
C GLN A 238 -19.02 58.44 24.13
N VAL A 239 -19.12 57.57 25.16
CA VAL A 239 -20.02 57.56 26.34
C VAL A 239 -21.43 56.98 26.05
N SER A 240 -21.92 55.93 26.73
CA SER A 240 -22.23 55.92 28.18
C SER A 240 -22.28 54.55 28.88
N GLU A 241 -21.96 54.59 30.17
CA GLU A 241 -22.22 53.60 31.23
C GLU A 241 -23.72 53.35 31.45
N GLY A 242 -24.06 52.17 31.96
CA GLY A 242 -25.38 51.83 32.50
C GLY A 242 -25.49 50.36 32.88
N ASP A 243 -25.39 50.09 34.19
CA ASP A 243 -25.75 48.86 34.91
C ASP A 243 -27.09 48.23 34.47
N ASP A 244 -27.20 46.89 34.45
CA ASP A 244 -28.19 46.17 35.28
C ASP A 244 -28.06 44.63 35.25
N THR A 245 -27.85 44.05 36.43
CA THR A 245 -28.41 42.83 37.04
C THR A 245 -28.77 41.54 36.24
N GLY A 246 -27.90 40.51 36.39
CA GLY A 246 -28.18 39.06 36.69
C GLY A 246 -29.14 38.21 35.82
N PRO A 247 -29.35 36.90 36.13
CA PRO A 247 -28.60 35.99 37.00
C PRO A 247 -28.09 34.68 36.32
N ASP A 248 -27.22 34.01 37.06
CA ASP A 248 -26.89 32.57 37.06
C ASP A 248 -27.99 31.65 36.51
N VAL A 249 -27.67 30.87 35.47
CA VAL A 249 -28.37 29.63 35.13
C VAL A 249 -27.36 28.49 35.07
N ARG A 250 -27.47 27.62 36.07
CA ARG A 250 -26.88 26.30 36.13
C ARG A 250 -27.66 25.39 35.20
N ASP A 251 -27.00 24.80 34.22
CA ASP A 251 -27.52 23.63 33.51
C ASP A 251 -26.84 22.37 34.07
N ASP A 252 -27.43 21.85 35.13
CA ASP A 252 -27.43 20.43 35.43
C ASP A 252 -28.46 19.78 34.50
N ASP A 253 -28.03 18.97 33.54
CA ASP A 253 -28.89 17.92 32.99
C ASP A 253 -28.10 16.64 32.69
N LEU A 254 -28.12 15.77 33.70
CA LEU A 254 -27.90 14.34 33.62
C LEU A 254 -28.91 13.71 32.65
N ILE A 255 -28.46 13.30 31.46
CA ILE A 255 -29.18 12.31 30.65
C ILE A 255 -28.46 10.97 30.70
N SER A 256 -29.00 10.15 31.59
CA SER A 256 -28.86 8.70 31.69
C SER A 256 -29.15 8.02 30.34
N GLN A 257 -28.11 7.52 29.66
CA GLN A 257 -28.27 6.60 28.55
C GLN A 257 -28.31 5.16 29.08
N LYS A 258 -29.54 4.68 29.30
CA LYS A 258 -29.84 3.25 29.44
C LYS A 258 -29.64 2.57 28.09
N SER A 259 -28.59 1.76 28.04
CA SER A 259 -28.36 0.71 27.08
C SER A 259 -29.52 -0.30 27.03
N THR A 260 -30.19 -0.40 25.89
CA THR A 260 -30.93 -1.61 25.53
C THR A 260 -30.37 -2.18 24.23
N ALA A 261 -29.67 -3.29 24.40
CA ALA A 261 -29.18 -4.15 23.34
C ALA A 261 -30.34 -4.68 22.51
N SER A 262 -30.24 -4.49 21.19
CA SER A 262 -31.00 -5.26 20.20
C SER A 262 -30.05 -5.58 19.06
N GLU A 263 -29.29 -6.66 19.26
CA GLU A 263 -28.53 -7.33 18.21
C GLU A 263 -29.52 -7.96 17.23
N CYS A 264 -29.92 -7.18 16.23
CA CYS A 264 -30.53 -7.72 15.03
C CYS A 264 -29.38 -8.11 14.09
N GLU A 265 -28.97 -9.37 14.14
CA GLU A 265 -28.17 -10.03 13.11
C GLU A 265 -28.94 -10.01 11.78
N ARG A 266 -28.90 -8.88 11.07
CA ARG A 266 -29.28 -8.82 9.67
C ARG A 266 -28.15 -9.45 8.87
N SER A 267 -28.41 -10.65 8.39
CA SER A 267 -27.77 -11.25 7.23
C SER A 267 -27.73 -10.21 6.10
N ARG A 268 -26.58 -9.54 5.96
CA ARG A 268 -26.31 -8.62 4.85
C ARG A 268 -26.24 -9.46 3.58
N SER A 269 -27.38 -9.60 2.90
CA SER A 269 -27.37 -9.94 1.48
C SER A 269 -26.44 -8.93 0.80
N LEU A 270 -25.46 -9.44 0.04
CA LEU A 270 -24.57 -8.63 -0.79
C LEU A 270 -25.42 -7.96 -1.87
N SER A 271 -26.09 -6.86 -1.53
CA SER A 271 -26.81 -6.03 -2.49
C SER A 271 -25.82 -5.62 -3.57
N ARG A 272 -26.10 -6.07 -4.80
CA ARG A 272 -25.35 -5.72 -6.01
C ARG A 272 -25.47 -4.21 -6.19
N GLY A 273 -24.41 -3.48 -5.84
CA GLY A 273 -24.36 -2.06 -6.12
C GLY A 273 -23.78 -1.83 -7.51
N ILE A 274 -24.40 -0.93 -8.27
CA ILE A 274 -23.94 -0.45 -9.57
C ILE A 274 -23.01 0.74 -9.35
N TYR A 275 -21.87 0.78 -10.02
CA TYR A 275 -21.07 2.00 -10.13
C TYR A 275 -21.57 2.82 -11.33
N TYR A 276 -22.03 4.05 -11.10
CA TYR A 276 -22.31 5.00 -12.18
C TYR A 276 -21.17 6.00 -12.33
N LEU A 277 -20.76 6.27 -13.56
CA LEU A 277 -19.83 7.36 -13.88
C LEU A 277 -20.58 8.68 -13.76
N THR A 278 -20.20 9.50 -12.78
CA THR A 278 -20.75 10.85 -12.60
C THR A 278 -19.71 11.89 -13.06
N GLY A 279 -20.16 13.06 -13.53
CA GLY A 279 -19.28 14.16 -13.96
C GLY A 279 -18.99 14.24 -15.46
N ASP A 280 -18.27 15.29 -15.85
CA ASP A 280 -17.94 15.68 -17.22
C ASP A 280 -16.66 15.02 -17.79
N GLY A 281 -16.15 14.01 -17.08
CA GLY A 281 -14.90 13.30 -17.43
C GLY A 281 -14.85 12.81 -18.88
N SER A 282 -13.65 12.81 -19.45
CA SER A 282 -13.49 12.47 -20.87
C SER A 282 -13.62 10.96 -21.12
N THR A 283 -14.59 10.57 -21.94
CA THR A 283 -14.68 9.22 -22.53
C THR A 283 -13.82 9.09 -23.79
N ASP A 284 -13.36 10.22 -24.36
CA ASP A 284 -12.62 10.24 -25.61
C ASP A 284 -11.22 9.62 -25.42
N CYS A 285 -11.03 8.47 -26.06
CA CYS A 285 -9.78 7.73 -26.09
C CYS A 285 -9.17 7.73 -27.50
N SER A 286 -9.51 8.72 -28.34
CA SER A 286 -9.03 8.80 -29.73
C SER A 286 -7.51 8.97 -29.81
N LYS A 287 -6.92 8.35 -30.84
CA LYS A 287 -5.47 8.39 -31.06
C LYS A 287 -4.91 9.81 -31.23
N ALA A 288 -5.71 10.73 -31.75
CA ALA A 288 -5.32 12.14 -31.95
C ALA A 288 -4.97 12.86 -30.63
N LEU A 289 -5.40 12.30 -29.51
CA LEU A 289 -5.21 12.85 -28.18
C LEU A 289 -4.02 12.25 -27.43
N TRP A 290 -3.38 11.23 -28.00
CA TRP A 290 -2.30 10.49 -27.37
C TRP A 290 -0.97 11.21 -27.59
N THR A 291 -0.20 11.34 -26.52
CA THR A 291 1.22 11.61 -26.61
C THR A 291 1.96 10.33 -26.23
N PRO A 292 3.07 9.99 -26.90
CA PRO A 292 3.80 8.78 -26.59
C PRO A 292 4.30 8.75 -25.14
N TRP A 293 4.24 7.59 -24.51
CA TRP A 293 4.93 7.30 -23.25
C TRP A 293 5.92 6.15 -23.48
N PRO A 294 7.17 6.45 -23.83
CA PRO A 294 8.16 5.43 -24.15
C PRO A 294 8.69 4.73 -22.89
N VAL A 295 8.49 3.41 -22.79
CA VAL A 295 9.03 2.53 -21.75
C VAL A 295 9.68 1.34 -22.45
N ASN A 296 10.93 1.03 -22.11
CA ASN A 296 11.71 -0.03 -22.77
C ASN A 296 11.72 0.05 -24.32
N GLY A 297 11.62 1.25 -24.90
CA GLY A 297 11.57 1.45 -26.35
C GLY A 297 10.19 1.17 -26.98
N GLN A 298 9.16 0.87 -26.19
CA GLN A 298 7.77 0.74 -26.63
C GLN A 298 6.94 1.92 -26.13
N ASP A 299 5.99 2.39 -26.95
CA ASP A 299 5.00 3.37 -26.50
C ASP A 299 3.85 2.66 -25.77
N LEU A 300 3.73 2.89 -24.46
CA LEU A 300 2.69 2.28 -23.63
C LEU A 300 1.40 3.08 -23.57
N ALA A 301 1.36 4.31 -24.10
CA ALA A 301 0.16 5.12 -24.09
C ALA A 301 -1.04 4.39 -24.76
N PRO A 302 -0.90 3.80 -25.98
CA PRO A 302 -1.98 3.02 -26.59
C PRO A 302 -2.55 1.92 -25.71
N THR A 303 -1.69 1.19 -25.02
CA THR A 303 -2.05 0.07 -24.15
C THR A 303 -2.88 0.54 -22.96
N LEU A 304 -2.44 1.62 -22.30
CA LEU A 304 -3.15 2.20 -21.16
C LEU A 304 -4.50 2.83 -21.54
N TRP A 305 -4.58 3.48 -22.70
CA TRP A 305 -5.83 4.01 -23.24
C TRP A 305 -6.82 2.90 -23.60
N LYS A 306 -6.35 1.82 -24.23
CA LYS A 306 -7.17 0.65 -24.53
C LYS A 306 -7.68 -0.03 -23.25
N TYR A 307 -6.80 -0.20 -22.26
CA TYR A 307 -7.17 -0.74 -20.95
C TYR A 307 -8.27 0.10 -20.29
N ARG A 308 -8.06 1.43 -20.19
CA ARG A 308 -9.05 2.35 -19.62
C ARG A 308 -10.38 2.28 -20.35
N LYS A 309 -10.38 2.23 -21.68
CA LYS A 309 -11.61 2.06 -22.47
C LYS A 309 -12.36 0.80 -22.07
N GLY A 310 -11.67 -0.33 -21.93
CA GLY A 310 -12.28 -1.58 -21.44
C GLY A 310 -12.88 -1.47 -20.04
N VAL A 311 -12.23 -0.73 -19.13
CA VAL A 311 -12.76 -0.45 -17.78
C VAL A 311 -14.00 0.44 -17.84
N ILE A 312 -14.02 1.47 -18.68
CA ILE A 312 -15.20 2.32 -18.89
C ILE A 312 -16.35 1.52 -19.48
N ASP A 313 -16.11 0.71 -20.51
CA ASP A 313 -17.11 -0.14 -21.13
C ASP A 313 -17.67 -1.17 -20.12
N ALA A 314 -16.86 -1.63 -19.17
CA ALA A 314 -17.32 -2.48 -18.07
C ALA A 314 -18.20 -1.70 -17.08
N ALA A 315 -17.77 -0.51 -16.65
CA ALA A 315 -18.54 0.36 -15.76
C ALA A 315 -19.90 0.76 -16.36
N GLN A 316 -19.92 1.13 -17.65
CA GLN A 316 -21.15 1.46 -18.39
C GLN A 316 -22.11 0.29 -18.54
N ARG A 317 -21.58 -0.93 -18.66
CA ARG A 317 -22.37 -2.18 -18.64
C ARG A 317 -22.76 -2.61 -17.23
N VAL A 318 -22.60 -1.74 -16.23
CA VAL A 318 -23.02 -2.01 -14.85
C VAL A 318 -22.22 -3.16 -14.22
N ALA A 319 -21.04 -3.49 -14.76
CA ALA A 319 -20.15 -4.46 -14.14
C ALA A 319 -19.54 -3.88 -12.85
N LEU A 320 -19.39 -4.72 -11.83
CA LEU A 320 -18.80 -4.32 -10.56
C LEU A 320 -17.29 -4.10 -10.74
N LEU A 321 -16.83 -2.85 -10.59
CA LEU A 321 -15.40 -2.54 -10.50
C LEU A 321 -14.88 -2.92 -9.11
N THR A 322 -14.29 -4.11 -9.02
CA THR A 322 -13.93 -4.69 -7.71
C THR A 322 -12.63 -4.11 -7.15
N SER A 323 -11.68 -3.78 -8.03
CA SER A 323 -10.34 -3.32 -7.62
C SER A 323 -10.20 -1.79 -7.64
N SER A 324 -9.37 -1.25 -6.74
CA SER A 324 -8.98 0.16 -6.79
C SER A 324 -8.21 0.50 -8.07
N VAL A 325 -7.47 -0.46 -8.65
CA VAL A 325 -6.77 -0.31 -9.94
C VAL A 325 -7.75 0.06 -11.05
N GLU A 326 -8.88 -0.63 -11.16
CA GLU A 326 -9.92 -0.33 -12.15
C GLU A 326 -10.63 0.99 -11.83
N ARG A 327 -11.02 1.22 -10.57
CA ARG A 327 -11.71 2.46 -10.16
C ARG A 327 -10.87 3.72 -10.39
N LEU A 328 -9.56 3.63 -10.21
CA LEU A 328 -8.62 4.71 -10.50
C LEU A 328 -8.41 4.92 -12.00
N ALA A 329 -8.36 3.85 -12.79
CA ALA A 329 -8.15 3.92 -14.24
C ALA A 329 -9.27 4.69 -14.97
N VAL A 330 -10.50 4.60 -14.47
CA VAL A 330 -11.62 5.46 -14.92
C VAL A 330 -11.23 6.94 -14.92
N ASN A 331 -10.45 7.36 -13.92
CA ASN A 331 -9.99 8.74 -13.71
C ASN A 331 -8.60 9.03 -14.29
N HIS A 332 -8.14 8.23 -15.26
CA HIS A 332 -6.81 8.35 -15.88
C HIS A 332 -5.64 8.08 -14.93
N ILE A 333 -5.90 7.52 -13.74
CA ILE A 333 -4.88 7.18 -12.76
C ILE A 333 -4.57 5.69 -12.90
N TYR A 334 -3.33 5.38 -13.24
CA TYR A 334 -2.85 4.01 -13.42
C TYR A 334 -1.97 3.65 -12.23
N LEU A 335 -2.47 2.77 -11.36
CA LEU A 335 -1.79 2.35 -10.13
C LEU A 335 -0.89 1.14 -10.41
N PHE A 336 0.41 1.31 -10.17
CA PHE A 336 1.43 0.29 -10.29
C PHE A 336 1.97 -0.11 -8.92
N GLU A 337 1.71 -1.35 -8.51
CA GLU A 337 2.30 -1.96 -7.32
C GLU A 337 3.28 -3.06 -7.72
N ARG A 338 4.52 -3.01 -7.22
CA ARG A 338 5.59 -3.96 -7.61
C ARG A 338 5.20 -5.43 -7.43
N ASN A 339 4.44 -5.72 -6.38
CA ASN A 339 4.04 -7.08 -6.01
C ASN A 339 2.69 -7.49 -6.63
N ASP A 340 2.02 -6.61 -7.37
CA ASP A 340 0.79 -6.96 -8.05
C ASP A 340 1.11 -7.64 -9.40
N THR A 341 0.82 -8.94 -9.46
CA THR A 341 0.94 -9.77 -10.66
C THR A 341 -0.41 -10.29 -11.15
N THR A 342 -1.51 -9.76 -10.60
CA THR A 342 -2.84 -10.34 -10.77
C THR A 342 -3.87 -9.35 -11.30
N SER A 343 -3.61 -8.04 -11.21
CA SER A 343 -4.53 -7.06 -11.77
C SER A 343 -4.63 -7.16 -13.29
N SER A 344 -5.78 -6.74 -13.80
CA SER A 344 -6.02 -6.60 -15.24
C SER A 344 -5.08 -5.58 -15.88
N LEU A 345 -4.59 -4.59 -15.12
CA LEU A 345 -3.57 -3.64 -15.58
C LEU A 345 -2.20 -4.32 -15.76
N TYR A 346 -1.78 -5.16 -14.80
CA TYR A 346 -0.55 -5.95 -14.94
C TYR A 346 -0.58 -6.82 -16.20
N VAL A 347 -1.70 -7.51 -16.43
CA VAL A 347 -1.89 -8.33 -17.64
C VAL A 347 -1.84 -7.49 -18.91
N ALA A 348 -2.41 -6.28 -18.90
CA ALA A 348 -2.43 -5.40 -20.06
C ALA A 348 -1.04 -4.83 -20.41
N VAL A 349 -0.26 -4.45 -19.40
CA VAL A 349 1.08 -3.84 -19.57
C VAL A 349 2.14 -4.91 -19.85
N GLY A 350 2.03 -6.07 -19.22
CA GLY A 350 3.03 -7.13 -19.33
C GLY A 350 4.17 -7.01 -18.31
N ALA A 351 4.78 -8.15 -17.99
CA ALA A 351 5.72 -8.27 -16.87
C ALA A 351 7.00 -7.43 -17.03
N GLU A 352 7.55 -7.35 -18.24
CA GLU A 352 8.81 -6.64 -18.50
C GLU A 352 8.67 -5.13 -18.27
N ASP A 353 7.65 -4.52 -18.87
CA ASP A 353 7.36 -3.11 -18.69
C ASP A 353 6.89 -2.80 -17.28
N TRP A 354 6.14 -3.70 -16.64
CA TRP A 354 5.76 -3.56 -15.24
C TRP A 354 6.96 -3.42 -14.31
N ILE A 355 7.98 -4.28 -14.49
CA ILE A 355 9.22 -4.22 -13.71
C ILE A 355 9.92 -2.88 -13.95
N THR A 356 10.01 -2.42 -15.21
CA THR A 356 10.64 -1.12 -15.51
C THR A 356 9.87 0.03 -14.84
N ILE A 357 8.54 0.07 -14.94
CA ILE A 357 7.71 1.13 -14.35
C ILE A 357 7.80 1.14 -12.83
N THR A 358 7.87 -0.04 -12.21
CA THR A 358 7.93 -0.21 -10.74
C THR A 358 9.36 -0.26 -10.18
N SER A 359 10.38 -0.14 -11.02
CA SER A 359 11.80 -0.12 -10.60
C SER A 359 12.24 1.18 -9.91
N GLY A 360 11.35 2.18 -9.85
CA GLY A 360 11.56 3.41 -9.07
C GLY A 360 11.62 3.08 -7.58
N HIS A 361 12.82 2.81 -7.08
CA HIS A 361 13.05 2.45 -5.69
C HIS A 361 13.38 3.68 -4.85
N ILE A 362 12.90 3.66 -3.61
CA ILE A 362 13.44 4.51 -2.56
C ILE A 362 14.92 4.19 -2.43
N GLN A 363 15.74 5.21 -2.68
CA GLN A 363 17.17 5.08 -2.45
C GLN A 363 17.44 5.20 -0.95
N GLN A 364 18.51 4.56 -0.50
CA GLN A 364 18.96 4.74 0.87
C GLN A 364 19.41 6.21 1.03
N GLY A 365 18.65 6.99 1.80
CA GLY A 365 18.93 8.41 2.04
C GLY A 365 20.05 8.61 3.07
N MET A 366 20.27 7.63 3.94
CA MET A 366 21.34 7.62 4.94
C MET A 366 22.45 6.64 4.55
N ASP A 367 23.70 6.95 4.86
CA ASP A 367 24.75 5.93 4.76
C ASP A 367 24.55 4.79 5.79
N ASP A 368 25.17 3.63 5.53
CA ASP A 368 25.02 2.43 6.37
C ASP A 368 25.46 2.66 7.83
N ALA A 369 26.46 3.53 8.03
CA ALA A 369 26.99 3.81 9.37
C ALA A 369 26.00 4.65 10.18
N ALA A 370 25.44 5.70 9.59
CA ALA A 370 24.41 6.54 10.17
C ALA A 370 23.14 5.75 10.45
N LEU A 371 22.71 4.88 9.52
CA LEU A 371 21.55 4.02 9.73
C LEU A 371 21.77 3.03 10.89
N THR A 372 22.97 2.43 10.96
CA THR A 372 23.37 1.54 12.06
C THR A 372 23.41 2.28 13.40
N GLN A 373 23.92 3.50 13.43
CA GLN A 373 23.94 4.34 14.63
C GLN A 373 22.53 4.69 15.10
N LEU A 374 21.64 5.09 14.18
CA LEU A 374 20.24 5.36 14.48
C LEU A 374 19.53 4.12 15.03
N LEU A 375 19.75 2.96 14.41
CA LEU A 375 19.17 1.70 14.90
C LEU A 375 19.65 1.36 16.32
N LYS A 376 20.95 1.52 16.60
CA LYS A 376 21.51 1.31 17.94
C LYS A 376 20.89 2.26 18.96
N LEU A 377 20.80 3.55 18.63
CA LEU A 377 20.19 4.56 19.49
C LEU A 377 18.70 4.26 19.74
N ALA A 378 17.94 3.90 18.70
CA ALA A 378 16.53 3.57 18.81
C ALA A 378 16.29 2.35 19.72
N LEU A 379 17.14 1.33 19.62
CA LEU A 379 17.12 0.16 20.51
C LEU A 379 17.51 0.53 21.95
N GLU A 380 18.50 1.42 22.12
CA GLU A 380 18.90 1.92 23.44
C GLU A 380 17.74 2.65 24.11
N ILE A 381 17.18 3.66 23.45
CA ILE A 381 16.03 4.46 23.93
C ILE A 381 14.85 3.58 24.32
N GLY A 382 14.48 2.60 23.48
CA GLY A 382 13.36 1.71 23.74
C GLY A 382 13.49 0.84 25.01
N ASN A 383 14.71 0.70 25.54
CA ASN A 383 14.99 -0.03 26.78
C ASN A 383 15.10 0.86 28.03
N LEU A 384 15.05 2.19 27.87
CA LEU A 384 15.15 3.15 28.98
C LEU A 384 13.78 3.49 29.58
N SER A 385 13.76 4.06 30.79
CA SER A 385 12.57 4.76 31.29
C SER A 385 12.29 6.00 30.43
N HIS A 386 11.06 6.54 30.48
CA HIS A 386 10.70 7.73 29.70
C HIS A 386 11.62 8.92 29.97
N ALA A 387 11.84 9.27 31.25
CA ALA A 387 12.76 10.36 31.62
C ALA A 387 14.20 10.13 31.14
N GLN A 388 14.72 8.89 31.22
CA GLN A 388 16.06 8.56 30.72
C GLN A 388 16.14 8.62 29.20
N ALA A 389 15.08 8.20 28.50
CA ALA A 389 14.99 8.27 27.05
C ALA A 389 15.01 9.73 26.56
N GLU A 390 14.28 10.61 27.23
CA GLU A 390 14.25 12.05 26.93
C GLU A 390 15.65 12.67 27.09
N GLU A 391 16.29 12.50 28.25
CA GLU A 391 17.66 12.95 28.51
C GLU A 391 18.64 12.41 27.45
N ARG A 392 18.54 11.11 27.16
CA ARG A 392 19.40 10.43 26.19
C ARG A 392 19.26 10.98 24.76
N VAL A 393 18.06 11.37 24.36
CA VAL A 393 17.79 12.01 23.06
C VAL A 393 18.33 13.44 23.04
N LEU A 394 18.18 14.19 24.14
CA LEU A 394 18.71 15.54 24.27
C LEU A 394 20.24 15.57 24.23
N ASP A 395 20.91 14.56 24.77
CA ASP A 395 22.37 14.43 24.73
C ASP A 395 22.91 13.91 23.39
N TRP A 396 22.04 13.39 22.52
CA TRP A 396 22.48 12.86 21.25
C TRP A 396 22.99 13.97 20.31
N THR A 397 24.15 13.73 19.69
CA THR A 397 24.89 14.68 18.84
C THR A 397 24.76 14.39 17.34
N GLY A 398 23.87 13.48 16.95
CA GLY A 398 23.64 13.14 15.54
C GLY A 398 22.89 14.22 14.76
N ALA A 399 22.40 13.85 13.58
CA ALA A 399 21.74 14.79 12.68
C ALA A 399 20.55 15.49 13.35
N HIS A 400 20.47 16.82 13.18
CA HIS A 400 19.49 17.67 13.82
C HIS A 400 18.03 17.21 13.58
N ASP A 401 17.68 16.85 12.35
CA ASP A 401 16.30 16.49 12.02
C ASP A 401 15.90 15.14 12.61
N ILE A 402 16.84 14.19 12.69
CA ILE A 402 16.64 12.93 13.40
C ILE A 402 16.43 13.20 14.89
N LYS A 403 17.23 14.08 15.48
CA LYS A 403 17.12 14.43 16.90
C LYS A 403 15.78 15.09 17.18
N LYS A 404 15.34 15.99 16.30
CA LYS A 404 14.04 16.66 16.37
C LYS A 404 12.88 15.65 16.30
N SER A 405 12.94 14.66 15.40
CA SER A 405 11.94 13.59 15.35
C SER A 405 11.91 12.76 16.62
N LEU A 406 13.08 12.31 17.09
CA LEU A 406 13.18 11.50 18.31
C LEU A 406 12.68 12.29 19.53
N ALA A 407 13.06 13.55 19.65
CA ALA A 407 12.63 14.42 20.74
C ALA A 407 11.11 14.60 20.73
N GLY A 408 10.48 14.75 19.56
CA GLY A 408 9.03 14.81 19.45
C GLY A 408 8.33 13.49 19.82
N LEU A 409 8.96 12.33 19.51
CA LEU A 409 8.42 11.01 19.85
C LEU A 409 8.56 10.63 21.33
N VAL A 410 9.48 11.27 22.06
CA VAL A 410 9.70 11.06 23.51
C VAL A 410 9.27 12.25 24.35
N ALA A 411 8.63 13.26 23.75
CA ALA A 411 8.21 14.49 24.43
C ALA A 411 7.17 14.23 25.53
N ASP A 412 6.44 13.12 25.42
CA ASP A 412 5.53 12.59 26.43
C ASP A 412 5.73 11.08 26.58
N ASP A 413 5.03 10.50 27.56
CA ASP A 413 5.12 9.08 27.87
C ASP A 413 4.19 8.22 26.99
N PHE A 414 3.61 8.77 25.91
CA PHE A 414 2.60 8.08 25.10
C PHE A 414 3.05 6.69 24.65
N LEU A 415 4.27 6.56 24.11
CA LEU A 415 4.82 5.27 23.67
C LEU A 415 5.23 4.33 24.83
N TRP A 416 5.25 4.83 26.07
CA TRP A 416 5.43 4.06 27.30
C TRP A 416 4.09 3.60 27.91
N THR A 417 2.96 4.15 27.46
CA THR A 417 1.62 3.71 27.88
C THR A 417 1.14 2.48 27.10
N THR A 418 0.11 1.81 27.61
CA THR A 418 -0.46 0.61 26.99
C THR A 418 -1.61 0.99 26.04
N PRO A 419 -1.62 0.50 24.78
CA PRO A 419 -2.74 0.68 23.84
C PRO A 419 -4.08 0.14 24.39
N PRO A 420 -5.25 0.54 23.84
CA PRO A 420 -5.47 1.04 22.49
C PRO A 420 -5.44 2.57 22.35
N PHE A 421 -4.71 3.04 21.34
CA PHE A 421 -4.71 4.44 20.93
C PHE A 421 -5.74 4.72 19.85
N ASN A 422 -6.32 5.90 19.90
CA ASN A 422 -7.22 6.38 18.87
C ASN A 422 -6.44 6.99 17.68
N GLU A 423 -7.13 7.24 16.56
CA GLU A 423 -6.52 7.77 15.33
C GLU A 423 -5.78 9.10 15.54
N HIS A 424 -6.43 10.01 16.27
CA HIS A 424 -5.95 11.36 16.48
C HIS A 424 -4.69 11.35 17.36
N GLU A 425 -4.67 10.51 18.39
CA GLU A 425 -3.51 10.30 19.24
C GLU A 425 -2.33 9.74 18.45
N LEU A 426 -2.54 8.71 17.62
CA LEU A 426 -1.48 8.17 16.76
C LEU A 426 -0.92 9.22 15.78
N LEU A 427 -1.79 10.05 15.23
CA LEU A 427 -1.38 11.14 14.36
C LEU A 427 -0.52 12.16 15.10
N ILE A 428 -0.98 12.66 16.26
CA ILE A 428 -0.29 13.72 17.00
C ILE A 428 1.01 13.23 17.63
N HIS A 429 0.99 12.08 18.31
CA HIS A 429 2.12 11.64 19.12
C HIS A 429 3.15 10.85 18.32
N VAL A 430 2.77 10.29 17.15
CA VAL A 430 3.66 9.40 16.40
C VAL A 430 3.99 9.91 15.00
N PHE A 431 2.98 10.21 14.18
CA PHE A 431 3.24 10.63 12.79
C PHE A 431 3.62 12.11 12.68
N ASP A 432 2.98 13.02 13.41
CA ASP A 432 3.23 14.45 13.34
C ASP A 432 4.69 14.83 13.64
N PRO A 433 5.39 14.26 14.65
CA PRO A 433 6.82 14.49 14.85
C PRO A 433 7.68 14.14 13.63
N LEU A 434 7.35 13.05 12.95
CA LEU A 434 8.05 12.58 11.75
C LEU A 434 7.74 13.50 10.54
N ILE A 435 6.46 13.80 10.31
CA ILE A 435 6.02 14.67 9.22
C ILE A 435 6.56 16.10 9.40
N LYS A 436 6.54 16.65 10.61
CA LYS A 436 7.10 17.98 10.90
C LYS A 436 8.61 18.06 10.70
N ALA A 437 9.34 16.98 10.98
CA ALA A 437 10.79 16.97 10.84
C ALA A 437 11.26 16.85 9.38
N TYR A 438 10.56 16.07 8.54
CA TYR A 438 11.03 15.77 7.18
C TYR A 438 10.14 16.32 6.07
N VAL A 439 8.83 16.46 6.26
CA VAL A 439 7.93 16.93 5.20
C VAL A 439 7.70 18.44 5.33
N CYS A 440 7.45 18.93 6.56
CA CYS A 440 7.27 20.37 6.80
C CYS A 440 8.57 21.19 6.75
N SER A 441 9.74 20.54 6.78
CA SER A 441 11.04 21.20 6.68
C SER A 441 11.43 21.59 5.25
N VAL A 442 10.71 21.07 4.25
CA VAL A 442 10.90 21.44 2.84
C VAL A 442 10.77 22.96 2.68
N LYS A 443 11.75 23.58 2.05
CA LYS A 443 11.86 25.04 1.91
C LYS A 443 10.64 25.61 1.22
N THR A 444 10.26 26.82 1.62
CA THR A 444 9.11 27.57 1.06
C THR A 444 7.75 26.86 1.17
N SER A 445 7.71 25.78 1.95
CA SER A 445 6.51 24.97 2.16
C SER A 445 5.88 25.26 3.51
N THR A 446 4.58 25.01 3.60
CA THR A 446 3.80 25.10 4.82
C THR A 446 2.97 23.84 4.91
N GLY A 447 3.23 23.05 5.95
CA GLY A 447 2.37 21.92 6.33
C GLY A 447 1.03 22.42 6.84
N ARG A 448 -0.05 21.77 6.41
CA ARG A 448 -1.42 22.15 6.72
C ARG A 448 -2.20 20.93 7.16
N TRP A 449 -2.32 20.79 8.47
CA TRP A 449 -3.37 20.01 9.11
C TRP A 449 -4.67 20.77 8.87
N ASP A 450 -5.74 20.09 8.48
CA ASP A 450 -7.09 20.63 8.52
C ASP A 450 -7.55 21.67 7.47
N LYS A 451 -7.08 21.60 6.21
CA LYS A 451 -7.62 22.44 5.12
C LYS A 451 -8.40 21.68 4.06
N VAL A 452 -9.52 22.27 3.64
CA VAL A 452 -10.31 21.81 2.48
C VAL A 452 -9.47 21.99 1.22
N PHE A 453 -9.22 20.89 0.49
CA PHE A 453 -8.61 20.94 -0.82
C PHE A 453 -9.71 20.89 -1.89
N PRO A 454 -9.98 22.00 -2.61
CA PRO A 454 -11.02 22.02 -3.62
C PRO A 454 -10.63 21.10 -4.79
N PRO A 455 -11.57 20.38 -5.39
CA PRO A 455 -11.30 19.66 -6.62
C PRO A 455 -10.85 20.63 -7.72
N SER A 456 -10.04 20.13 -8.66
CA SER A 456 -9.61 20.92 -9.81
C SER A 456 -10.81 21.50 -10.56
N GLU A 457 -10.68 22.69 -11.16
CA GLU A 457 -11.75 23.32 -11.94
C GLU A 457 -12.30 22.39 -13.04
N LYS A 458 -11.45 21.52 -13.56
CA LYS A 458 -11.77 20.50 -14.56
C LYS A 458 -12.65 19.35 -14.05
N ARG A 459 -12.77 19.16 -12.72
CA ARG A 459 -13.73 18.22 -12.09
C ARG A 459 -14.93 18.91 -11.44
N ARG A 460 -14.91 20.25 -11.28
CA ARG A 460 -15.98 21.02 -10.62
C ARG A 460 -17.24 21.21 -11.46
N LYS A 461 -17.22 20.87 -12.76
CA LYS A 461 -18.37 21.08 -13.66
C LYS A 461 -19.41 19.95 -13.51
N GLY A 462 -20.17 19.99 -12.42
CA GLY A 462 -21.30 19.08 -12.16
C GLY A 462 -22.12 19.48 -10.92
N LEU A 463 -23.43 19.21 -10.96
CA LEU A 463 -24.51 19.67 -10.06
C LEU A 463 -24.45 19.25 -8.57
N GLU A 464 -23.32 18.78 -8.02
CA GLU A 464 -23.25 18.38 -6.61
C GLU A 464 -22.69 19.47 -5.69
N VAL A 465 -23.59 20.09 -4.92
CA VAL A 465 -23.31 21.03 -3.82
C VAL A 465 -22.50 20.39 -2.67
N ASP A 466 -22.47 19.05 -2.60
CA ASP A 466 -21.74 18.26 -1.60
C ASP A 466 -20.33 17.82 -2.05
N SER A 467 -19.92 18.13 -3.28
CA SER A 467 -18.53 18.00 -3.74
C SER A 467 -17.59 19.07 -3.16
N ARG A 468 -18.00 19.72 -2.05
CA ARG A 468 -17.15 20.64 -1.27
C ARG A 468 -15.86 19.91 -0.96
N GLY A 469 -14.73 20.57 -1.25
CA GLY A 469 -13.42 19.95 -1.39
C GLY A 469 -13.08 18.79 -0.45
N ARG A 470 -12.35 17.81 -0.98
CA ARG A 470 -11.86 16.69 -0.16
C ARG A 470 -10.84 17.26 0.80
N ARG A 471 -11.05 17.10 2.11
CA ARG A 471 -10.08 17.51 3.13
C ARG A 471 -9.15 16.32 3.38
N PRO A 472 -7.86 16.40 3.01
CA PRO A 472 -6.86 15.48 3.54
C PRO A 472 -6.66 15.76 5.03
N ASP A 473 -6.17 14.77 5.77
CA ASP A 473 -5.77 14.96 7.17
C ASP A 473 -4.54 15.88 7.25
N PHE A 474 -3.64 15.76 6.28
CA PHE A 474 -2.51 16.67 6.10
C PHE A 474 -2.19 16.92 4.63
N ALA A 475 -1.77 18.14 4.30
CA ALA A 475 -1.17 18.46 3.01
C ALA A 475 0.05 19.38 3.16
N LEU A 476 1.04 19.20 2.29
CA LEU A 476 2.15 20.14 2.13
C LEU A 476 1.86 21.07 0.95
N GLN A 477 1.86 22.38 1.24
CA GLN A 477 1.65 23.42 0.25
C GLN A 477 2.88 24.33 0.18
N SER A 478 3.38 24.56 -1.03
CA SER A 478 4.46 25.51 -1.32
C SER A 478 3.93 26.69 -2.13
N SER A 479 4.51 27.87 -1.95
CA SER A 479 4.26 29.01 -2.83
C SER A 479 5.50 29.30 -3.65
N LEU A 480 5.38 29.19 -4.97
CA LEU A 480 6.48 29.37 -5.89
C LEU A 480 6.05 30.31 -7.01
N ARG A 481 6.75 31.44 -7.16
CA ARG A 481 6.43 32.49 -8.14
C ARG A 481 4.96 32.97 -8.07
N GLY A 482 4.43 33.09 -6.85
CA GLY A 482 3.02 33.48 -6.61
C GLY A 482 2.00 32.38 -6.93
N LYS A 483 2.44 31.21 -7.40
CA LYS A 483 1.59 30.04 -7.68
C LYS A 483 1.60 29.10 -6.49
N THR A 484 0.48 28.42 -6.26
CA THR A 484 0.33 27.47 -5.17
C THR A 484 0.60 26.06 -5.69
N CYS A 485 1.61 25.39 -5.14
CA CYS A 485 1.96 24.01 -5.46
C CYS A 485 1.60 23.11 -4.28
N ARG A 486 0.85 22.03 -4.50
CA ARG A 486 0.58 21.03 -3.47
C ARG A 486 1.29 19.74 -3.86
N LEU A 487 2.22 19.30 -3.03
CA LEU A 487 3.19 18.27 -3.40
C LEU A 487 3.10 17.01 -2.53
N PHE A 488 2.40 17.09 -1.39
CA PHE A 488 2.24 15.95 -0.49
C PHE A 488 0.83 15.93 0.09
N PHE A 489 0.24 14.74 0.17
CA PHE A 489 -1.05 14.48 0.81
C PHE A 489 -0.95 13.31 1.76
N MET A 490 -1.64 13.40 2.90
CA MET A 490 -1.77 12.31 3.86
C MET A 490 -3.24 12.08 4.20
N GLU A 491 -3.62 10.81 4.26
CA GLU A 491 -4.87 10.34 4.81
C GLU A 491 -4.57 9.25 5.84
N ALA A 492 -5.20 9.30 7.01
CA ALA A 492 -5.01 8.36 8.09
C ALA A 492 -6.35 7.74 8.51
N LYS A 493 -6.28 6.51 9.01
CA LYS A 493 -7.38 5.75 9.57
C LYS A 493 -6.92 4.84 10.70
N ARG A 494 -7.88 4.38 11.51
CA ARG A 494 -7.68 3.31 12.51
C ARG A 494 -7.53 1.94 11.86
N GLU A 495 -6.80 1.05 12.54
CA GLU A 495 -6.43 -0.30 12.07
C GLU A 495 -7.62 -1.24 11.76
N ARG A 496 -8.81 -0.98 12.31
CA ARG A 496 -9.97 -1.90 12.22
C ARG A 496 -10.84 -1.74 10.95
N GLN A 497 -10.43 -0.95 9.96
CA GLN A 497 -11.28 -0.60 8.82
C GLN A 497 -10.70 -1.07 7.47
N GLY A 498 -10.74 -2.38 7.19
CA GLY A 498 -10.18 -2.95 5.95
C GLY A 498 -10.76 -2.38 4.65
N SER A 499 -12.06 -2.03 4.62
CA SER A 499 -12.66 -1.37 3.44
C SER A 499 -12.32 0.13 3.33
N ALA A 500 -11.90 0.78 4.42
CA ALA A 500 -11.51 2.19 4.39
C ALA A 500 -10.21 2.40 3.62
N VAL A 501 -9.24 1.49 3.76
CA VAL A 501 -7.92 1.60 3.11
C VAL A 501 -8.01 1.80 1.59
N GLN A 502 -8.90 1.06 0.92
CA GLN A 502 -9.11 1.22 -0.53
C GLN A 502 -9.75 2.56 -0.88
N VAL A 503 -10.74 2.99 -0.09
CA VAL A 503 -11.43 4.27 -0.30
C VAL A 503 -10.47 5.43 -0.07
N ASP A 504 -9.61 5.35 0.93
CA ASP A 504 -8.62 6.38 1.26
C ASP A 504 -7.46 6.43 0.27
N LEU A 505 -7.05 5.27 -0.26
CA LEU A 505 -6.14 5.21 -1.40
C LEU A 505 -6.75 5.93 -2.62
N GLU A 506 -8.00 5.61 -2.95
CA GLU A 506 -8.73 6.26 -4.06
C GLU A 506 -8.90 7.77 -3.82
N LYS A 507 -9.21 8.17 -2.58
CA LYS A 507 -9.29 9.57 -2.16
C LYS A 507 -7.96 10.29 -2.37
N THR A 508 -6.87 9.71 -1.86
CA THR A 508 -5.51 10.27 -1.93
C THR A 508 -5.04 10.40 -3.37
N ALA A 509 -5.19 9.35 -4.18
CA ALA A 509 -4.85 9.37 -5.60
C ALA A 509 -5.57 10.50 -6.35
N MET A 510 -6.86 10.67 -6.08
CA MET A 510 -7.65 11.73 -6.70
C MET A 510 -7.20 13.13 -6.27
N MET A 511 -6.73 13.31 -5.03
CA MET A 511 -6.13 14.58 -4.57
C MET A 511 -4.77 14.85 -5.25
N MET A 512 -3.93 13.82 -5.40
CA MET A 512 -2.66 13.93 -6.11
C MET A 512 -2.86 14.35 -7.57
N LYS A 513 -3.81 13.71 -8.27
CA LYS A 513 -4.20 14.10 -9.63
C LYS A 513 -4.66 15.56 -9.69
N ASP A 514 -5.54 15.95 -8.78
CA ASP A 514 -6.05 17.33 -8.75
C ASP A 514 -4.94 18.35 -8.53
N ALA A 515 -3.92 18.02 -7.72
CA ALA A 515 -2.79 18.90 -7.51
C ALA A 515 -1.98 19.10 -8.80
N ILE A 516 -1.75 18.03 -9.57
CA ILE A 516 -1.14 18.12 -10.90
C ILE A 516 -2.00 18.98 -11.83
N ASP A 517 -3.33 18.76 -11.84
CA ASP A 517 -4.25 19.51 -12.68
C ASP A 517 -4.28 21.01 -12.34
N ASP A 518 -4.26 21.34 -11.04
CA ASP A 518 -4.22 22.71 -10.52
C ASP A 518 -2.88 23.39 -10.83
N MET A 519 -1.75 22.67 -10.75
CA MET A 519 -0.46 23.21 -11.15
C MET A 519 -0.40 23.46 -12.66
N SER A 520 -0.97 22.56 -13.47
CA SER A 520 -1.08 22.73 -14.92
C SER A 520 -1.97 23.91 -15.30
N SER A 521 -3.13 24.09 -14.66
CA SER A 521 -4.03 25.23 -14.92
C SER A 521 -3.40 26.57 -14.54
N GLN A 522 -2.55 26.58 -13.52
CA GLN A 522 -1.71 27.73 -13.17
C GLN A 522 -0.58 27.98 -14.19
N GLY A 523 -0.45 27.15 -15.24
CA GLY A 523 0.59 27.27 -16.27
C GLY A 523 1.97 26.85 -15.79
N LEU A 524 2.06 25.91 -14.85
CA LEU A 524 3.32 25.23 -14.52
C LEU A 524 3.53 24.06 -15.47
N ASP A 525 4.79 23.79 -15.81
CA ASP A 525 5.17 22.58 -16.51
C ASP A 525 5.09 21.39 -15.56
N VAL A 526 4.09 20.55 -15.78
CA VAL A 526 3.78 19.38 -14.95
C VAL A 526 4.50 18.11 -15.38
N SER A 527 5.28 18.14 -16.47
CA SER A 527 5.95 16.94 -17.02
C SER A 527 7.04 16.38 -16.10
N LYS A 528 7.61 17.22 -15.23
CA LYS A 528 8.64 16.85 -14.26
C LYS A 528 8.13 16.89 -12.81
N ILE A 529 6.85 17.14 -12.62
CA ILE A 529 6.28 17.27 -11.28
C ILE A 529 5.92 15.90 -10.75
N GLU A 530 6.35 15.66 -9.53
CA GLU A 530 5.92 14.52 -8.74
C GLU A 530 5.12 14.97 -7.53
N VAL A 531 3.97 14.33 -7.31
CA VAL A 531 3.16 14.51 -6.11
C VAL A 531 3.21 13.23 -5.29
N ILE A 532 3.36 13.35 -3.98
CA ILE A 532 3.50 12.24 -3.05
C ILE A 532 2.23 12.07 -2.22
N GLY A 533 1.82 10.82 -1.99
CA GLY A 533 0.66 10.47 -1.19
C GLY A 533 1.03 9.45 -0.12
N LEU A 534 0.53 9.62 1.10
CA LEU A 534 0.72 8.71 2.22
C LEU A 534 -0.63 8.28 2.79
N VAL A 535 -0.89 6.99 2.80
CA VAL A 535 -2.12 6.42 3.39
C VAL A 535 -1.75 5.63 4.65
N ILE A 536 -2.18 6.11 5.81
CA ILE A 536 -1.88 5.53 7.12
C ILE A 536 -3.08 4.71 7.62
N VAL A 537 -2.80 3.51 8.12
CA VAL A 537 -3.78 2.62 8.75
C VAL A 537 -3.16 2.10 10.04
N GLY A 538 -3.61 2.64 11.18
CA GLY A 538 -2.99 2.38 12.47
C GLY A 538 -1.55 2.90 12.50
N THR A 539 -0.58 1.99 12.56
CA THR A 539 0.86 2.32 12.56
C THR A 539 1.56 2.02 11.24
N GLU A 540 0.84 1.52 10.24
CA GLU A 540 1.36 1.26 8.91
C GLU A 540 1.04 2.43 7.98
N GLY A 541 2.04 2.95 7.27
CA GLY A 541 1.86 3.98 6.24
C GLY A 541 2.27 3.45 4.86
N ARG A 542 1.39 3.51 3.87
CA ARG A 542 1.70 3.15 2.47
C ARG A 542 1.99 4.40 1.68
N LEU A 543 3.20 4.48 1.13
CA LEU A 543 3.70 5.65 0.41
C LEU A 543 3.59 5.44 -1.10
N TYR A 544 3.07 6.44 -1.79
CA TYR A 544 2.86 6.46 -3.23
C TYR A 544 3.40 7.75 -3.83
N THR A 545 3.73 7.71 -5.13
CA THR A 545 3.97 8.92 -5.92
C THR A 545 3.14 8.92 -7.18
N MET A 546 2.92 10.10 -7.75
CA MET A 546 2.20 10.28 -8.99
C MET A 546 2.88 11.32 -9.87
N CYS A 547 3.08 10.96 -11.13
CA CYS A 547 3.58 11.86 -12.17
C CYS A 547 2.62 11.84 -13.37
N LEU A 548 2.64 12.91 -14.17
CA LEU A 548 1.97 12.95 -15.48
C LEU A 548 2.98 12.66 -16.58
N GLU A 549 3.02 11.42 -17.03
CA GLU A 549 4.05 10.93 -17.97
C GLU A 549 3.71 11.21 -19.44
N ALA A 550 2.43 11.30 -19.73
CA ALA A 550 1.88 11.60 -21.04
C ALA A 550 0.48 12.20 -20.89
N ARG A 551 -0.08 12.69 -21.99
CA ARG A 551 -1.37 13.38 -21.99
C ARG A 551 -2.47 12.48 -21.46
N GLY A 552 -2.97 12.79 -20.27
CA GLY A 552 -3.98 11.99 -19.57
C GLY A 552 -3.48 10.63 -19.04
N ILE A 553 -2.18 10.47 -18.80
CA ILE A 553 -1.59 9.27 -18.22
C ILE A 553 -0.92 9.64 -16.89
N TYR A 554 -1.69 9.56 -15.81
CA TYR A 554 -1.20 9.78 -14.45
C TYR A 554 -0.72 8.46 -13.89
N VAL A 555 0.59 8.33 -13.73
CA VAL A 555 1.21 7.08 -13.27
C VAL A 555 1.42 7.18 -11.78
N MET A 556 0.62 6.42 -11.03
CA MET A 556 0.73 6.30 -9.58
C MET A 556 1.54 5.05 -9.24
N ARG A 557 2.65 5.21 -8.52
CA ARG A 557 3.54 4.12 -8.14
C ARG A 557 3.51 3.93 -6.64
N PHE A 558 3.33 2.69 -6.19
CA PHE A 558 3.60 2.32 -4.81
C PHE A 558 5.11 2.28 -4.59
N LEU A 559 5.61 3.03 -3.60
CA LEU A 559 7.04 3.08 -3.29
C LEU A 559 7.41 2.07 -2.21
N THR A 560 6.81 2.20 -1.02
CA THR A 560 7.15 1.39 0.15
C THR A 560 6.06 1.47 1.22
N VAL A 561 6.22 0.61 2.22
CA VAL A 561 5.54 0.72 3.52
C VAL A 561 6.51 1.36 4.52
N ILE A 562 6.02 2.34 5.28
CA ILE A 562 6.68 2.85 6.49
C ILE A 562 5.92 2.37 7.73
N TYR A 563 6.65 2.17 8.82
CA TYR A 563 6.07 1.74 10.09
C TYR A 563 6.38 2.75 11.18
N ALA A 564 5.35 3.12 11.92
CA ALA A 564 5.47 3.92 13.13
C ALA A 564 5.62 3.00 14.36
N PRO A 565 6.35 3.41 15.41
CA PRO A 565 6.45 2.62 16.63
C PRO A 565 5.06 2.49 17.28
N ARG A 566 4.67 1.27 17.66
CA ARG A 566 3.43 1.02 18.42
C ARG A 566 3.62 1.18 19.92
N SER A 567 4.86 1.10 20.36
CA SER A 567 5.30 1.24 21.75
C SER A 567 6.79 1.54 21.77
N ARG A 568 7.33 1.84 22.95
CA ARG A 568 8.77 2.01 23.18
C ARG A 568 9.63 0.85 22.69
N TYR A 569 9.10 -0.38 22.75
CA TYR A 569 9.84 -1.57 22.33
C TYR A 569 9.96 -1.69 20.80
N ASP A 570 9.21 -0.88 20.05
CA ASP A 570 9.17 -0.89 18.59
C ASP A 570 10.01 0.22 17.95
N PHE A 571 10.82 0.95 18.72
CA PHE A 571 11.62 2.06 18.19
C PHE A 571 12.57 1.65 17.05
N SER A 572 12.95 0.38 16.94
CA SER A 572 13.78 -0.13 15.84
C SER A 572 13.22 0.15 14.44
N VAL A 573 11.90 0.28 14.27
CA VAL A 573 11.27 0.58 12.97
C VAL A 573 11.60 1.99 12.48
N LEU A 574 11.93 2.91 13.38
CA LEU A 574 12.20 4.32 13.08
C LEU A 574 13.37 4.48 12.12
N ALA A 575 14.39 3.62 12.19
CA ALA A 575 15.53 3.68 11.27
C ALA A 575 15.08 3.60 9.81
N SER A 576 14.21 2.64 9.48
CA SER A 576 13.68 2.47 8.12
C SER A 576 12.73 3.60 7.71
N THR A 577 11.89 4.05 8.64
CA THR A 577 10.91 5.12 8.39
C THR A 577 11.58 6.46 8.18
N ILE A 578 12.57 6.81 9.02
CA ILE A 578 13.35 8.04 8.89
C ILE A 578 14.15 8.05 7.59
N ASN A 579 14.83 6.96 7.26
CA ASN A 579 15.55 6.84 5.98
C ASN A 579 14.61 7.05 4.78
N THR A 580 13.38 6.52 4.86
CA THR A 580 12.35 6.73 3.84
C THR A 580 11.91 8.20 3.76
N LEU A 581 11.67 8.84 4.91
CA LEU A 581 11.21 10.23 4.96
C LEU A 581 12.28 11.24 4.52
N ILE A 582 13.56 10.95 4.74
CA ILE A 582 14.68 11.71 4.14
C ILE A 582 14.58 11.65 2.62
N HIS A 583 14.38 10.47 2.05
CA HIS A 583 14.21 10.35 0.60
C HIS A 583 12.96 11.09 0.09
N VAL A 584 11.86 11.07 0.84
CA VAL A 584 10.65 11.86 0.53
C VAL A 584 10.97 13.35 0.51
N HIS A 585 11.68 13.85 1.53
CA HIS A 585 12.12 15.24 1.60
C HIS A 585 12.92 15.63 0.35
N ASP A 586 13.92 14.83 -0.03
CA ASP A 586 14.79 15.12 -1.17
C ASP A 586 14.00 15.16 -2.50
N ARG A 587 13.00 14.28 -2.66
CA ARG A 587 12.12 14.29 -3.84
C ARG A 587 11.23 15.52 -3.90
N LEU A 588 10.73 16.00 -2.75
CA LEU A 588 9.94 17.21 -2.67
C LEU A 588 10.78 18.46 -3.02
N GLU A 589 12.00 18.55 -2.48
CA GLU A 589 12.96 19.60 -2.82
C GLU A 589 13.33 19.58 -4.31
N GLN A 590 13.62 18.40 -4.86
CA GLN A 590 13.92 18.24 -6.28
C GLN A 590 12.73 18.67 -7.15
N THR A 591 11.51 18.27 -6.80
CA THR A 591 10.30 18.70 -7.51
C THR A 591 10.14 20.22 -7.50
N LEU A 592 10.39 20.86 -6.36
CA LEU A 592 10.36 22.33 -6.27
C LEU A 592 11.43 22.99 -7.13
N ALA A 593 12.64 22.41 -7.18
CA ALA A 593 13.71 22.89 -8.05
C ALA A 593 13.35 22.74 -9.55
N ASP A 594 12.70 21.64 -9.92
CA ASP A 594 12.23 21.40 -11.30
C ASP A 594 11.12 22.39 -11.69
N ILE A 595 10.16 22.66 -10.80
CA ILE A 595 9.13 23.69 -11.04
C ILE A 595 9.77 25.08 -11.14
N SER A 596 10.78 25.35 -10.30
CA SER A 596 11.48 26.65 -10.28
C SER A 596 12.30 26.87 -11.55
N SER A 597 12.88 25.81 -12.11
CA SER A 597 13.70 25.92 -13.31
C SER A 597 12.90 25.84 -14.61
N SER A 598 11.69 25.27 -14.57
CA SER A 598 10.90 25.11 -15.79
C SER A 598 10.30 26.42 -16.30
N GLN A 599 10.25 26.52 -17.63
CA GLN A 599 9.52 27.55 -18.37
C GLN A 599 8.13 27.01 -18.69
N ALA A 600 7.11 27.87 -18.62
CA ALA A 600 5.75 27.46 -18.96
C ALA A 600 5.71 27.00 -20.43
N THR A 601 5.47 25.72 -20.66
CA THR A 601 5.48 25.12 -22.00
C THR A 601 4.16 25.33 -22.77
N GLY A 602 3.13 25.90 -22.13
CA GLY A 602 1.83 26.21 -22.74
C GLY A 602 0.98 24.99 -23.13
N VAL A 603 1.53 23.77 -23.07
CA VAL A 603 0.83 22.54 -23.45
C VAL A 603 0.15 21.92 -22.24
N ASP A 604 -1.18 21.90 -22.26
CA ASP A 604 -1.99 21.18 -21.28
C ASP A 604 -1.97 19.67 -21.56
N LEU A 605 -1.17 18.95 -20.77
CA LEU A 605 -1.09 17.49 -20.81
C LEU A 605 -2.17 16.81 -19.95
N THR A 606 -2.95 17.57 -19.18
CA THR A 606 -3.91 16.98 -18.23
C THR A 606 -5.21 16.58 -18.92
N ARG A 607 -6.02 15.76 -18.25
CA ARG A 607 -7.35 15.36 -18.72
C ARG A 607 -8.38 15.43 -17.60
N PRO A 608 -9.61 15.89 -17.88
CA PRO A 608 -10.69 15.84 -16.90
C PRO A 608 -11.00 14.39 -16.56
N GLY A 609 -10.96 14.07 -15.27
CA GLY A 609 -11.44 12.80 -14.74
C GLY A 609 -12.95 12.84 -14.52
N PHE A 610 -13.55 11.67 -14.30
CA PHE A 610 -14.91 11.60 -13.76
C PHE A 610 -14.92 12.03 -12.28
N LEU A 611 -16.11 12.25 -11.74
CA LEU A 611 -16.30 12.34 -10.30
C LEU A 611 -16.11 10.95 -9.65
N THR A 612 -16.21 10.88 -8.32
CA THR A 612 -16.18 9.60 -7.61
C THR A 612 -17.30 8.71 -8.14
N PRO A 613 -17.01 7.51 -8.68
CA PRO A 613 -18.05 6.60 -9.13
C PRO A 613 -18.94 6.22 -7.94
N THR A 614 -20.22 6.60 -7.99
CA THR A 614 -21.14 6.36 -6.87
C THR A 614 -21.72 4.96 -6.98
N ARG A 615 -21.64 4.18 -5.90
CA ARG A 615 -22.28 2.88 -5.79
C ARG A 615 -23.77 3.07 -5.45
N VAL A 616 -24.65 2.83 -6.41
CA VAL A 616 -26.10 2.84 -6.22
C VAL A 616 -26.58 1.41 -6.03
N PHE A 617 -27.27 1.13 -4.95
CA PHE A 617 -27.87 -0.19 -4.72
C PHE A 617 -29.10 -0.34 -5.61
N ILE A 618 -29.16 -1.39 -6.41
CA ILE A 618 -30.42 -1.77 -7.07
C ILE A 618 -31.32 -2.34 -5.99
N ALA A 619 -32.48 -1.73 -5.80
CA ALA A 619 -33.52 -2.19 -4.88
C ALA A 619 -34.07 -3.55 -5.29
#